data_AF-A0A5C3EBU4-F1
#
_entry.id   AF-A0A5C3EBU4-F1
#
_cell.length_a   1.000
_cell.length_b   1.000
_cell.length_c   1.000
_cell.angle_alpha   90.00
_cell.angle_beta   90.00
_cell.angle_gamma   90.00
#
_symmetry.space_group_name_H-M   'P 1'
#
loop_
_entity.id
_entity.type
_entity.pdbx_description
1 polymer ?
#
loop_
_entity_poly.entity_id
_entity_poly.type
_entity_poly.pdbx_seq_one_letter_code
_entity_poly.pdbx_strand_id
1 'polypeptide(L)'
;MRLFTKLSCGLALAFITALIGPRGCESAGSEDRAGPSSSTGLARASPERSATTNSPPKAYQYINHLDPERIDSLSPFVLKRPKRPFHEGMPIFNTKTDVDEVEQALQDYGSVGIVDPKDRIGFQIDFDFEHRHLGQRLLPNLDKALLLERLPGEVHILAKHFELHPASFKHPISLPAYEDIKHLSLYDGAPIISADSGPNLLSHMVSAAYTKPYAFWYAQDGLPPVLIRPRQAGLARVAQKPESDEITRILTGYKATREKYGEELASILRGHPIPLEGKFQNLRKKRLEPMVLLPGSGRDKLVDALQEHGRFQFDTPGPHGITSYIVEVRNPDAPDKTPMHLEIKPLSRAEEVGESLLSGVARAHPHF
;
A
#
# COMPACT_ATOMS: atom_id res chain seq x y z
N MET A 1 -30.73 62.01 -19.92
CA MET A 1 -31.51 61.95 -21.18
C MET A 1 -31.81 60.47 -21.44
N ARG A 2 -33.10 60.07 -21.32
CA ARG A 2 -33.79 58.79 -21.66
C ARG A 2 -33.17 57.45 -21.17
N LEU A 3 -33.70 56.73 -20.16
CA LEU A 3 -34.96 55.96 -19.97
C LEU A 3 -35.11 54.64 -20.75
N PHE A 4 -35.41 53.58 -19.96
CA PHE A 4 -36.03 52.27 -20.26
C PHE A 4 -35.17 51.22 -21.02
N THR A 5 -35.22 49.90 -20.75
CA THR A 5 -36.35 49.05 -20.32
C THR A 5 -35.85 47.68 -19.80
N LYS A 6 -36.61 47.06 -18.88
CA LYS A 6 -36.55 45.64 -18.47
C LYS A 6 -37.11 44.71 -19.56
N LEU A 7 -36.72 43.43 -19.58
CA LEU A 7 -37.53 42.21 -19.87
C LEU A 7 -36.56 40.99 -19.85
N SER A 8 -36.51 40.15 -18.81
CA SER A 8 -37.28 38.92 -18.57
C SER A 8 -37.25 37.87 -19.69
N CYS A 9 -36.66 36.70 -19.43
CA CYS A 9 -37.19 35.40 -19.83
C CYS A 9 -36.53 34.30 -18.99
N GLY A 10 -37.32 33.62 -18.17
CA GLY A 10 -36.94 32.34 -17.59
C GLY A 10 -37.30 31.21 -18.53
N LEU A 11 -36.61 30.08 -18.39
CA LEU A 11 -37.21 28.77 -18.66
C LEU A 11 -36.45 27.68 -17.91
N ALA A 12 -37.22 26.90 -17.16
CA ALA A 12 -36.86 25.72 -16.41
C ALA A 12 -36.49 24.56 -17.35
N LEU A 13 -35.73 23.57 -16.86
CA LEU A 13 -36.18 22.18 -16.98
C LEU A 13 -35.42 21.23 -16.04
N ALA A 14 -36.21 20.37 -15.42
CA ALA A 14 -35.86 19.35 -14.45
C ALA A 14 -35.06 18.20 -15.06
N PHE A 15 -34.21 17.56 -14.24
CA PHE A 15 -33.77 16.18 -14.51
C PHE A 15 -34.23 15.25 -13.39
N ILE A 16 -35.00 14.28 -13.86
CA ILE A 16 -35.68 13.21 -13.13
C ILE A 16 -34.65 12.14 -12.75
N THR A 17 -34.60 11.83 -11.46
CA THR A 17 -34.11 10.56 -10.92
C THR A 17 -35.08 9.43 -11.27
N ALA A 18 -34.57 8.29 -11.76
CA ALA A 18 -34.76 6.95 -11.15
C ALA A 18 -34.66 5.77 -12.15
N LEU A 19 -34.22 4.63 -11.59
CA LEU A 19 -34.50 3.23 -11.97
C LEU A 19 -33.68 2.59 -13.11
N ILE A 20 -32.60 1.91 -12.72
CA ILE A 20 -32.12 0.71 -13.40
C ILE A 20 -32.32 -0.46 -12.43
N GLY A 21 -33.40 -1.22 -12.63
CA GLY A 21 -33.62 -2.53 -12.03
C GLY A 21 -33.12 -3.65 -12.97
N PRO A 22 -32.76 -4.83 -12.45
CA PRO A 22 -32.22 -5.93 -13.24
C PRO A 22 -33.32 -6.65 -14.02
N ARG A 23 -33.02 -7.00 -15.28
CA ARG A 23 -33.84 -7.90 -16.10
C ARG A 23 -33.63 -9.33 -15.63
N GLY A 24 -34.70 -9.95 -15.14
CA GLY A 24 -34.83 -11.40 -15.08
C GLY A 24 -34.91 -11.98 -16.49
N CYS A 25 -34.29 -13.14 -16.68
CA CYS A 25 -34.44 -13.96 -17.86
C CYS A 25 -35.10 -15.27 -17.40
N GLU A 26 -36.38 -15.43 -17.73
CA GLU A 26 -37.05 -16.73 -17.75
C GLU A 26 -36.84 -17.34 -19.14
N SER A 27 -36.37 -18.59 -19.20
CA SER A 27 -36.56 -19.46 -20.36
C SER A 27 -37.06 -20.82 -19.91
N ALA A 28 -38.17 -21.24 -20.50
CA ALA A 28 -38.85 -22.50 -20.28
C ALA A 28 -38.31 -23.65 -21.17
N GLY A 29 -38.51 -24.89 -20.72
CA GLY A 29 -38.38 -26.15 -21.48
C GLY A 29 -37.04 -26.85 -21.24
N SER A 30 -36.94 -28.16 -20.97
CA SER A 30 -37.80 -29.27 -21.36
C SER A 30 -37.88 -30.41 -20.32
N GLU A 31 -38.86 -31.28 -20.52
CA GLU A 31 -39.15 -32.52 -19.82
C GLU A 31 -38.02 -33.56 -19.96
N ASP A 32 -37.77 -34.35 -18.92
CA ASP A 32 -37.58 -35.79 -19.07
C ASP A 32 -37.95 -36.56 -17.79
N ARG A 33 -38.72 -37.62 -18.01
CA ARG A 33 -39.30 -38.56 -17.04
C ARG A 33 -38.27 -39.62 -16.61
N ALA A 34 -38.26 -39.97 -15.33
CA ALA A 34 -38.46 -41.33 -14.78
C ALA A 34 -37.98 -41.42 -13.31
N GLY A 35 -38.88 -41.79 -12.38
CA GLY A 35 -38.50 -42.22 -11.02
C GLY A 35 -38.26 -43.73 -10.94
N PRO A 36 -38.47 -44.38 -9.78
CA PRO A 36 -38.16 -44.01 -8.41
C PRO A 36 -37.24 -45.07 -7.75
N SER A 37 -36.63 -44.77 -6.60
CA SER A 37 -36.21 -45.83 -5.66
C SER A 37 -36.26 -45.30 -4.23
N SER A 38 -37.31 -45.74 -3.55
CA SER A 38 -37.47 -45.68 -2.11
C SER A 38 -36.35 -46.48 -1.43
N SER A 39 -35.65 -45.86 -0.48
CA SER A 39 -35.09 -46.60 0.65
C SER A 39 -35.36 -45.80 1.93
N THR A 40 -36.30 -46.34 2.68
CA THR A 40 -36.69 -45.93 4.03
C THR A 40 -35.57 -46.31 4.98
N GLY A 41 -35.02 -45.35 5.71
CA GLY A 41 -33.92 -45.59 6.66
C GLY A 41 -33.83 -44.50 7.72
N LEU A 42 -34.70 -44.60 8.73
CA LEU A 42 -34.58 -44.04 10.09
C LEU A 42 -34.08 -42.58 10.20
N ALA A 43 -35.04 -41.65 10.20
CA ALA A 43 -34.85 -40.30 10.73
C ALA A 43 -34.53 -40.36 12.23
N ARG A 44 -33.24 -40.32 12.57
CA ARG A 44 -32.78 -39.91 13.89
C ARG A 44 -32.86 -38.39 13.91
N ALA A 45 -33.81 -37.86 14.67
CA ALA A 45 -33.95 -36.43 14.92
C ALA A 45 -32.61 -35.87 15.41
N SER A 46 -31.89 -35.18 14.53
CA SER A 46 -30.86 -34.24 14.93
C SER A 46 -31.59 -33.00 15.43
N PRO A 47 -31.29 -32.50 16.64
CA PRO A 47 -31.82 -31.22 17.06
C PRO A 47 -31.35 -30.18 16.04
N GLU A 48 -32.32 -29.48 15.45
CA GLU A 48 -32.09 -28.29 14.65
C GLU A 48 -31.13 -27.40 15.42
N ARG A 49 -29.87 -27.35 14.98
CA ARG A 49 -28.99 -26.21 15.28
C ARG A 49 -29.70 -25.03 14.64
N SER A 50 -30.47 -24.31 15.46
CA SER A 50 -31.00 -23.00 15.12
C SER A 50 -29.86 -22.25 14.45
N ALA A 51 -30.11 -21.82 13.21
CA ALA A 51 -29.25 -20.92 12.46
C ALA A 51 -29.15 -19.63 13.27
N THR A 52 -28.23 -19.63 14.22
CA THR A 52 -27.79 -18.45 14.94
C THR A 52 -27.09 -17.62 13.89
N THR A 53 -27.57 -16.40 13.72
CA THR A 53 -26.89 -15.34 13.00
C THR A 53 -25.44 -15.32 13.50
N ASN A 54 -24.51 -15.90 12.73
CA ASN A 54 -23.10 -16.07 13.04
C ASN A 54 -22.39 -14.71 13.05
N SER A 55 -22.75 -13.85 14.00
CA SER A 55 -21.88 -12.75 14.38
C SER A 55 -20.68 -13.36 15.11
N PRO A 56 -19.44 -12.95 14.77
CA PRO A 56 -18.27 -13.37 15.52
C PRO A 56 -18.50 -13.16 17.02
N PRO A 57 -18.03 -14.08 17.89
CA PRO A 57 -18.17 -13.89 19.33
C PRO A 57 -17.50 -12.57 19.74
N LYS A 58 -18.06 -11.88 20.72
CA LYS A 58 -17.37 -10.72 21.30
C LYS A 58 -16.04 -11.17 21.90
N ALA A 59 -15.01 -10.31 21.92
CA ALA A 59 -13.69 -10.70 22.39
C ALA A 59 -13.69 -11.34 23.80
N TYR A 60 -14.54 -10.86 24.72
CA TYR A 60 -14.64 -11.45 26.05
C TYR A 60 -15.30 -12.83 26.09
N GLN A 61 -16.07 -13.21 25.07
CA GLN A 61 -16.76 -14.49 24.96
C GLN A 61 -15.93 -15.55 24.22
N TYR A 62 -14.84 -15.14 23.56
CA TYR A 62 -14.03 -16.04 22.73
C TYR A 62 -13.51 -17.25 23.52
N ILE A 63 -13.14 -17.05 24.80
CA ILE A 63 -12.68 -18.13 25.69
C ILE A 63 -13.69 -19.29 25.82
N ASN A 64 -14.99 -19.01 25.74
CA ASN A 64 -16.05 -20.01 25.90
C ASN A 64 -16.14 -20.98 24.73
N HIS A 65 -15.45 -20.67 23.62
CA HIS A 65 -15.38 -21.52 22.45
C HIS A 65 -14.14 -22.41 22.43
N LEU A 66 -13.21 -22.22 23.38
CA LEU A 66 -11.99 -23.00 23.50
C LEU A 66 -12.22 -24.23 24.40
N ASP A 67 -11.58 -25.34 24.05
CA ASP A 67 -11.63 -26.58 24.81
C ASP A 67 -10.25 -26.89 25.43
N PRO A 68 -10.10 -26.76 26.77
CA PRO A 68 -8.85 -27.07 27.46
C PRO A 68 -8.35 -28.51 27.26
N GLU A 69 -9.26 -29.48 27.15
CA GLU A 69 -8.88 -30.89 26.94
C GLU A 69 -8.33 -31.09 25.53
N ARG A 70 -8.95 -30.41 24.55
CA ARG A 70 -8.48 -30.43 23.17
C ARG A 70 -7.09 -29.80 23.06
N ILE A 71 -6.88 -28.63 23.67
CA ILE A 71 -5.58 -27.94 23.69
C ILE A 71 -4.49 -28.87 24.22
N ASP A 72 -4.67 -29.48 25.40
CA ASP A 72 -3.67 -30.37 26.01
C ASP A 72 -3.34 -31.58 25.13
N SER A 73 -4.33 -32.08 24.38
CA SER A 73 -4.18 -33.23 23.47
C SER A 73 -3.47 -32.90 22.16
N LEU A 74 -3.35 -31.61 21.80
CA LEU A 74 -2.67 -31.20 20.58
C LEU A 74 -1.17 -31.48 20.69
N SER A 75 -0.61 -32.06 19.64
CA SER A 75 0.84 -32.18 19.56
C SER A 75 1.46 -30.78 19.45
N PRO A 76 2.48 -30.46 20.26
CA PRO A 76 3.21 -29.21 20.11
C PRO A 76 3.76 -29.13 18.69
N PHE A 77 3.27 -28.16 17.94
CA PHE A 77 3.67 -27.96 16.56
C PHE A 77 3.74 -26.47 16.36
N VAL A 78 4.89 -25.88 16.71
CA VAL A 78 5.13 -24.43 16.61
C VAL A 78 4.68 -23.94 15.25
N LEU A 79 3.45 -23.42 15.21
CA LEU A 79 2.77 -23.13 13.96
C LEU A 79 3.48 -21.93 13.38
N LYS A 80 4.15 -22.15 12.24
CA LYS A 80 4.87 -21.11 11.50
C LYS A 80 3.85 -20.19 10.87
N ARG A 81 3.44 -19.16 11.59
CA ARG A 81 2.51 -18.14 11.09
C ARG A 81 3.28 -16.86 10.87
N PRO A 82 4.09 -16.76 9.80
CA PRO A 82 4.98 -15.62 9.62
C PRO A 82 4.18 -14.30 9.47
N LYS A 83 2.95 -14.37 8.95
CA LYS A 83 2.03 -13.22 8.85
C LYS A 83 1.32 -12.81 10.14
N ARG A 84 1.34 -13.62 11.19
CA ARG A 84 0.59 -13.34 12.43
C ARG A 84 1.30 -12.28 13.28
N PRO A 85 0.63 -11.26 13.83
CA PRO A 85 1.27 -10.32 14.75
C PRO A 85 1.67 -11.01 16.06
N PHE A 86 2.75 -10.55 16.67
CA PHE A 86 3.18 -10.95 18.00
C PHE A 86 3.35 -9.71 18.87
N HIS A 87 2.94 -9.81 20.13
CA HIS A 87 3.17 -8.81 21.16
C HIS A 87 3.74 -9.51 22.39
N GLU A 88 4.96 -9.14 22.78
CA GLU A 88 5.62 -9.70 23.99
C GLU A 88 5.71 -11.24 23.97
N GLY A 89 6.02 -11.81 22.81
CA GLY A 89 6.13 -13.26 22.61
C GLY A 89 4.80 -13.99 22.40
N MET A 90 3.68 -13.28 22.52
CA MET A 90 2.33 -13.83 22.38
C MET A 90 1.72 -13.51 21.01
N PRO A 91 1.18 -14.51 20.26
CA PRO A 91 0.48 -14.25 19.01
C PRO A 91 -0.85 -13.52 19.26
N ILE A 92 -1.18 -12.57 18.36
CA ILE A 92 -2.43 -11.80 18.41
C ILE A 92 -3.41 -12.29 17.34
N PHE A 93 -4.64 -12.57 17.75
CA PHE A 93 -5.77 -12.97 16.94
C PHE A 93 -6.91 -11.98 17.09
N ASN A 94 -7.84 -12.02 16.15
CA ASN A 94 -9.10 -11.29 16.25
C ASN A 94 -10.26 -12.25 16.51
N THR A 95 -11.43 -11.70 16.84
CA THR A 95 -12.65 -12.46 17.14
C THR A 95 -13.17 -13.34 16.00
N LYS A 96 -12.66 -13.17 14.78
CA LYS A 96 -13.03 -13.97 13.59
C LYS A 96 -12.05 -15.12 13.31
N THR A 97 -10.96 -15.20 14.05
CA THR A 97 -9.98 -16.28 13.89
C THR A 97 -10.64 -17.61 14.25
N ASP A 98 -10.30 -18.67 13.53
CA ASP A 98 -10.78 -20.02 13.81
C ASP A 98 -10.34 -20.48 15.20
N VAL A 99 -11.23 -21.17 15.92
CA VAL A 99 -10.99 -21.71 17.26
C VAL A 99 -9.82 -22.69 17.22
N ASP A 100 -9.78 -23.58 16.24
CA ASP A 100 -8.72 -24.59 16.12
C ASP A 100 -7.35 -23.91 15.92
N GLU A 101 -7.34 -22.78 15.23
CA GLU A 101 -6.17 -21.95 15.05
C GLU A 101 -5.69 -21.32 16.37
N VAL A 102 -6.61 -20.86 17.22
CA VAL A 102 -6.26 -20.26 18.52
C VAL A 102 -5.82 -21.32 19.53
N GLU A 103 -6.47 -22.47 19.57
CA GLU A 103 -6.12 -23.58 20.46
C GLU A 103 -4.73 -24.13 20.19
N GLN A 104 -4.36 -24.35 18.92
CA GLN A 104 -2.99 -24.76 18.60
C GLN A 104 -1.97 -23.70 19.00
N ALA A 105 -2.32 -22.41 18.92
CA ALA A 105 -1.43 -21.35 19.38
C ALA A 105 -1.32 -21.32 20.92
N LEU A 106 -2.39 -21.60 21.66
CA LEU A 106 -2.33 -21.78 23.11
C LEU A 106 -1.46 -22.96 23.49
N GLN A 107 -1.54 -24.08 22.76
CA GLN A 107 -0.65 -25.22 22.97
C GLN A 107 0.82 -24.88 22.69
N ASP A 108 1.08 -24.13 21.61
CA ASP A 108 2.44 -23.82 21.19
C ASP A 108 3.13 -22.73 22.04
N TYR A 109 2.37 -21.73 22.50
CA TYR A 109 2.90 -20.51 23.13
C TYR A 109 2.42 -20.29 24.58
N GLY A 110 1.49 -21.10 25.08
CA GLY A 110 0.90 -21.00 26.43
C GLY A 110 -0.02 -19.79 26.64
N SER A 111 0.02 -18.79 25.75
CA SER A 111 -0.84 -17.61 25.83
C SER A 111 -1.12 -17.05 24.43
N VAL A 112 -2.26 -16.38 24.30
CA VAL A 112 -2.69 -15.70 23.07
C VAL A 112 -3.43 -14.40 23.39
N GLY A 113 -3.31 -13.39 22.53
CA GLY A 113 -4.12 -12.18 22.61
C GLY A 113 -5.30 -12.25 21.65
N ILE A 114 -6.53 -12.07 22.14
CA ILE A 114 -7.74 -11.91 21.30
C ILE A 114 -8.15 -10.43 21.33
N VAL A 115 -8.11 -9.77 20.18
CA VAL A 115 -8.52 -8.36 20.04
C VAL A 115 -9.81 -8.22 19.22
N ASP A 116 -10.58 -7.19 19.54
CA ASP A 116 -11.68 -6.70 18.71
C ASP A 116 -11.35 -5.28 18.26
N PRO A 117 -10.91 -5.09 17.00
CA PRO A 117 -10.60 -3.77 16.48
C PRO A 117 -11.80 -2.82 16.43
N LYS A 118 -13.02 -3.34 16.31
CA LYS A 118 -14.24 -2.53 16.21
C LYS A 118 -14.62 -1.95 17.57
N ASP A 119 -14.64 -2.80 18.59
CA ASP A 119 -15.01 -2.40 19.94
C ASP A 119 -13.81 -1.85 20.75
N ARG A 120 -12.60 -1.90 20.17
CA ARG A 120 -11.32 -1.51 20.79
C ARG A 120 -11.14 -2.14 22.17
N ILE A 121 -11.37 -3.46 22.24
CA ILE A 121 -11.17 -4.28 23.44
C ILE A 121 -10.24 -5.43 23.10
N GLY A 122 -9.58 -5.99 24.11
CA GLY A 122 -8.77 -7.19 23.93
C GLY A 122 -8.49 -7.90 25.23
N PHE A 123 -8.35 -9.21 25.13
CA PHE A 123 -8.11 -10.10 26.25
C PHE A 123 -6.91 -10.99 25.96
N GLN A 124 -6.08 -11.19 26.97
CA GLN A 124 -5.12 -12.28 26.98
C GLN A 124 -5.82 -13.52 27.51
N ILE A 125 -5.64 -14.64 26.81
CA ILE A 125 -6.03 -15.96 27.25
C ILE A 125 -4.74 -16.74 27.53
N ASP A 126 -4.63 -17.26 28.74
CA ASP A 126 -3.49 -18.07 29.20
C ASP A 126 -3.97 -19.51 29.38
N PHE A 127 -3.15 -20.49 28.98
CA PHE A 127 -3.39 -21.91 29.24
C PHE A 127 -2.47 -22.39 30.36
N ASP A 128 -3.08 -22.83 31.46
CA ASP A 128 -2.39 -23.50 32.55
C ASP A 128 -2.30 -24.99 32.25
N PHE A 129 -1.10 -25.43 31.87
CA PHE A 129 -0.81 -26.83 31.55
C PHE A 129 -0.89 -27.76 32.77
N GLU A 130 -0.64 -27.27 33.99
CA GLU A 130 -0.67 -28.10 35.20
C GLU A 130 -2.11 -28.41 35.62
N HIS A 131 -2.99 -27.44 35.49
CA HIS A 131 -4.39 -27.53 35.92
C HIS A 131 -5.38 -27.70 34.76
N ARG A 132 -4.91 -27.70 33.51
CA ARG A 132 -5.71 -27.78 32.28
C ARG A 132 -6.85 -26.76 32.28
N HIS A 133 -6.53 -25.54 32.65
CA HIS A 133 -7.51 -24.46 32.76
C HIS A 133 -7.14 -23.31 31.85
N LEU A 134 -8.16 -22.57 31.40
CA LEU A 134 -7.98 -21.30 30.70
C LEU A 134 -8.16 -20.15 31.66
N GLY A 135 -7.20 -19.23 31.66
CA GLY A 135 -7.29 -17.94 32.34
C GLY A 135 -7.60 -16.84 31.33
N GLN A 136 -8.30 -15.80 31.75
CA GLN A 136 -8.53 -14.62 30.93
C GLN A 136 -8.29 -13.34 31.73
N ARG A 137 -7.60 -12.39 31.11
CA ARG A 137 -7.39 -11.05 31.66
C ARG A 137 -7.40 -10.01 30.56
N LEU A 138 -7.48 -8.73 30.94
CA LEU A 138 -7.33 -7.63 29.99
C LEU A 138 -5.96 -7.70 29.33
N LEU A 139 -5.92 -7.51 28.01
CA LEU A 139 -4.68 -7.54 27.25
C LEU A 139 -3.81 -6.33 27.64
N PRO A 140 -2.56 -6.53 28.08
CA PRO A 140 -1.64 -5.41 28.32
C PRO A 140 -1.38 -4.67 27.01
N ASN A 141 -1.22 -3.35 27.10
CA ASN A 141 -0.88 -2.47 25.97
C ASN A 141 -1.78 -2.68 24.73
N LEU A 142 -3.10 -2.68 24.96
CA LEU A 142 -4.12 -2.93 23.93
C LEU A 142 -3.92 -2.11 22.66
N ASP A 143 -3.57 -0.82 22.77
CA ASP A 143 -3.37 0.03 21.60
C ASP A 143 -2.22 -0.47 20.71
N LYS A 144 -1.14 -1.01 21.30
CA LYS A 144 -0.05 -1.62 20.53
C LYS A 144 -0.49 -2.92 19.87
N ALA A 145 -1.26 -3.76 20.57
CA ALA A 145 -1.77 -5.00 19.99
C ALA A 145 -2.74 -4.73 18.82
N LEU A 146 -3.66 -3.77 18.98
CA LEU A 146 -4.57 -3.31 17.94
C LEU A 146 -3.82 -2.71 16.74
N LEU A 147 -2.77 -1.92 16.99
CA LEU A 147 -1.93 -1.39 15.92
C LEU A 147 -1.26 -2.53 15.14
N LEU A 148 -0.69 -3.51 15.84
CA LEU A 148 -0.02 -4.64 15.22
C LEU A 148 -1.00 -5.50 14.41
N GLU A 149 -2.20 -5.79 14.92
CA GLU A 149 -3.22 -6.57 14.20
C GLU A 149 -3.68 -5.90 12.91
N ARG A 150 -3.72 -4.56 12.89
CA ARG A 150 -4.12 -3.78 11.70
C ARG A 150 -3.07 -3.77 10.59
N LEU A 151 -1.81 -4.10 10.88
CA LEU A 151 -0.74 -4.08 9.88
C LEU A 151 -0.84 -5.27 8.92
N PRO A 152 -0.40 -5.11 7.66
CA PRO A 152 -0.41 -6.22 6.73
C PRO A 152 0.57 -7.31 7.17
N GLY A 153 0.26 -8.57 6.84
CA GLY A 153 1.05 -9.74 7.23
C GLY A 153 2.52 -9.66 6.78
N GLU A 154 2.79 -8.94 5.69
CA GLU A 154 4.11 -8.66 5.13
C GLU A 154 5.01 -7.89 6.12
N VAL A 155 4.45 -7.00 6.94
CA VAL A 155 5.21 -6.32 8.01
C VAL A 155 5.64 -7.31 9.09
N HIS A 156 4.80 -8.28 9.43
CA HIS A 156 5.14 -9.31 10.42
C HIS A 156 6.14 -10.34 9.89
N ILE A 157 6.06 -10.69 8.60
CA ILE A 157 7.09 -11.48 7.92
C ILE A 157 8.44 -10.79 8.06
N LEU A 158 8.48 -9.48 7.78
CA LEU A 158 9.70 -8.70 7.81
C LEU A 158 10.24 -8.53 9.24
N ALA A 159 9.38 -8.27 10.22
CA ALA A 159 9.78 -8.15 11.62
C ALA A 159 10.43 -9.45 12.13
N LYS A 160 9.81 -10.60 11.85
CA LYS A 160 10.33 -11.92 12.24
C LYS A 160 11.61 -12.31 11.50
N HIS A 161 11.85 -11.78 10.31
CA HIS A 161 13.12 -11.97 9.61
C HIS A 161 14.30 -11.29 10.34
N PHE A 162 14.03 -10.19 11.05
CA PHE A 162 15.06 -9.44 11.79
C PHE A 162 15.11 -9.76 13.29
N GLU A 163 14.37 -10.77 13.75
CA GLU A 163 14.32 -11.15 15.15
C GLU A 163 15.65 -11.78 15.59
N LEU A 164 16.27 -11.24 16.65
CA LEU A 164 17.60 -11.67 17.12
C LEU A 164 17.57 -13.04 17.82
N HIS A 165 16.44 -13.39 18.44
CA HIS A 165 16.24 -14.64 19.17
C HIS A 165 15.02 -15.37 18.63
N PRO A 166 15.10 -15.93 17.42
CA PRO A 166 13.96 -16.56 16.80
C PRO A 166 13.58 -17.83 17.57
N ALA A 167 12.31 -17.99 17.88
CA ALA A 167 11.76 -19.22 18.45
C ALA A 167 11.76 -20.43 17.48
N SER A 168 12.46 -20.35 16.33
CA SER A 168 12.29 -21.26 15.18
C SER A 168 13.61 -21.72 14.55
N PHE A 169 13.68 -23.01 14.20
CA PHE A 169 14.78 -23.65 13.48
C PHE A 169 14.89 -23.28 11.97
N LYS A 170 13.94 -22.53 11.40
CA LYS A 170 13.99 -22.06 9.99
C LYS A 170 14.12 -20.53 9.89
N HIS A 171 14.88 -19.95 10.79
CA HIS A 171 15.26 -18.55 10.73
C HIS A 171 16.58 -18.39 9.93
N PRO A 172 16.74 -17.32 9.12
CA PRO A 172 15.75 -16.29 8.81
C PRO A 172 14.65 -16.76 7.85
N ILE A 173 13.46 -16.15 7.93
CA ILE A 173 12.41 -16.36 6.93
C ILE A 173 12.93 -15.89 5.57
N SER A 174 12.78 -16.72 4.53
CA SER A 174 13.15 -16.34 3.15
C SER A 174 12.33 -15.15 2.70
N LEU A 175 12.99 -14.11 2.19
CA LEU A 175 12.37 -12.89 1.67
C LEU A 175 12.40 -12.92 0.13
N PRO A 176 11.45 -12.22 -0.54
CA PRO A 176 11.50 -12.02 -1.98
C PRO A 176 12.75 -11.24 -2.39
N ALA A 177 13.01 -11.23 -3.70
CA ALA A 177 14.07 -10.41 -4.26
C ALA A 177 13.82 -8.91 -3.99
N TYR A 178 14.91 -8.15 -3.95
CA TYR A 178 14.86 -6.70 -3.82
C TYR A 178 14.20 -6.06 -5.03
N GLU A 179 13.33 -5.08 -4.79
CA GLU A 179 12.79 -4.21 -5.83
C GLU A 179 13.30 -2.78 -5.69
N ASP A 180 13.41 -2.06 -6.80
CA ASP A 180 13.87 -0.67 -6.78
C ASP A 180 12.80 0.23 -6.15
N ILE A 181 13.15 0.88 -5.04
CA ILE A 181 12.28 1.83 -4.32
C ILE A 181 12.47 3.28 -4.74
N LYS A 182 13.34 3.58 -5.71
CA LYS A 182 13.61 4.96 -6.17
C LYS A 182 12.36 5.70 -6.66
N HIS A 183 11.34 4.97 -7.09
CA HIS A 183 10.07 5.55 -7.53
C HIS A 183 9.16 5.97 -6.38
N LEU A 184 9.36 5.43 -5.18
CA LEU A 184 8.56 5.77 -4.03
C LEU A 184 8.88 7.18 -3.53
N SER A 185 7.82 7.91 -3.16
CA SER A 185 7.94 9.19 -2.46
C SER A 185 8.54 9.01 -1.07
N LEU A 186 9.13 10.07 -0.53
CA LEU A 186 9.78 10.08 0.78
C LEU A 186 9.12 11.05 1.74
N TYR A 187 9.11 10.72 3.04
CA TYR A 187 8.92 11.66 4.13
C TYR A 187 10.02 11.46 5.17
N ASP A 188 10.73 12.53 5.52
CA ASP A 188 11.89 12.52 6.43
C ASP A 188 12.94 11.45 6.06
N GLY A 189 13.22 11.33 4.76
CA GLY A 189 14.16 10.35 4.20
C GLY A 189 13.68 8.90 4.16
N ALA A 190 12.53 8.57 4.76
CA ALA A 190 11.95 7.23 4.73
C ALA A 190 10.93 7.10 3.57
N PRO A 191 10.96 6.00 2.78
CA PRO A 191 9.99 5.79 1.72
C PRO A 191 8.58 5.59 2.25
N ILE A 192 7.61 6.08 1.50
CA ILE A 192 6.19 5.90 1.75
C ILE A 192 5.71 4.76 0.86
N ILE A 193 5.37 3.63 1.47
CA ILE A 193 4.83 2.43 0.83
C ILE A 193 3.33 2.40 1.06
N SER A 194 2.57 2.54 -0.02
CA SER A 194 1.11 2.51 0.03
C SER A 194 0.57 1.08 -0.03
N ALA A 195 -0.59 0.82 0.59
CA ALA A 195 -1.25 -0.49 0.59
C ALA A 195 -1.63 -0.99 -0.81
N ASP A 196 -1.79 -0.07 -1.77
CA ASP A 196 -2.06 -0.34 -3.19
C ASP A 196 -0.81 -0.68 -4.01
N SER A 197 0.37 -0.82 -3.38
CA SER A 197 1.61 -1.31 -4.03
C SER A 197 1.46 -2.73 -4.63
N GLY A 198 0.33 -3.39 -4.43
CA GLY A 198 -0.03 -4.64 -5.07
C GLY A 198 0.89 -5.80 -4.68
N PRO A 199 1.25 -6.70 -5.63
CA PRO A 199 2.04 -7.90 -5.33
C PRO A 199 3.46 -7.60 -4.82
N ASN A 200 3.94 -6.37 -5.04
CA ASN A 200 5.30 -5.95 -4.74
C ASN A 200 5.47 -5.37 -3.33
N LEU A 201 4.39 -5.35 -2.53
CA LEU A 201 4.38 -4.75 -1.20
C LEU A 201 5.55 -5.26 -0.32
N LEU A 202 5.73 -6.58 -0.22
CA LEU A 202 6.80 -7.15 0.58
C LEU A 202 8.18 -6.80 0.00
N SER A 203 8.38 -6.86 -1.32
CA SER A 203 9.64 -6.50 -1.96
C SER A 203 10.04 -5.05 -1.68
N HIS A 204 9.10 -4.10 -1.77
CA HIS A 204 9.34 -2.70 -1.39
C HIS A 204 9.72 -2.55 0.09
N MET A 205 9.01 -3.24 0.98
CA MET A 205 9.31 -3.21 2.42
C MET A 205 10.70 -3.78 2.73
N VAL A 206 11.08 -4.86 2.05
CA VAL A 206 12.42 -5.46 2.14
C VAL A 206 13.47 -4.44 1.71
N SER A 207 13.35 -3.86 0.52
CA SER A 207 14.28 -2.85 0.01
C SER A 207 14.40 -1.64 0.94
N ALA A 208 13.28 -1.15 1.48
CA ALA A 208 13.27 -0.05 2.44
C ALA A 208 13.91 -0.42 3.79
N ALA A 209 13.75 -1.65 4.25
CA ALA A 209 14.36 -2.12 5.49
C ALA A 209 15.88 -2.34 5.39
N TYR A 210 16.41 -2.50 4.17
CA TYR A 210 17.85 -2.61 3.90
C TYR A 210 18.50 -1.29 3.46
N THR A 211 17.70 -0.28 3.11
CA THR A 211 18.19 1.04 2.70
C THR A 211 18.02 2.05 3.85
N LYS A 212 19.03 2.90 4.12
CA LYS A 212 18.91 3.94 5.15
C LYS A 212 17.64 4.79 4.90
N PRO A 213 16.83 5.09 5.93
CA PRO A 213 17.09 4.94 7.36
C PRO A 213 16.71 3.58 7.99
N TYR A 214 16.54 2.53 7.18
CA TYR A 214 16.08 1.19 7.60
C TYR A 214 14.65 1.19 8.15
N ALA A 215 13.83 2.07 7.60
CA ALA A 215 12.45 2.32 8.00
C ALA A 215 11.63 2.78 6.80
N PHE A 216 10.31 2.64 6.89
CA PHE A 216 9.38 3.13 5.89
C PHE A 216 8.06 3.54 6.53
N TRP A 217 7.36 4.46 5.88
CA TRP A 217 5.97 4.77 6.20
C TRP A 217 5.05 3.82 5.44
N TYR A 218 4.15 3.16 6.13
CA TYR A 218 3.06 2.41 5.53
C TYR A 218 1.79 3.26 5.52
N ALA A 219 1.24 3.51 4.34
CA ALA A 219 0.04 4.32 4.14
C ALA A 219 -1.12 3.47 3.62
N GLN A 220 -2.30 3.62 4.22
CA GLN A 220 -3.52 2.96 3.81
C GLN A 220 -4.65 3.98 3.78
N ASP A 221 -5.49 3.91 2.75
CA ASP A 221 -6.60 4.84 2.58
C ASP A 221 -7.53 4.84 3.81
N GLY A 222 -7.85 6.04 4.28
CA GLY A 222 -8.72 6.25 5.43
C GLY A 222 -8.08 5.97 6.79
N LEU A 223 -6.81 5.57 6.85
CA LEU A 223 -6.09 5.32 8.10
C LEU A 223 -4.85 6.21 8.24
N PRO A 224 -4.50 6.65 9.47
CA PRO A 224 -3.26 7.36 9.69
C PRO A 224 -2.05 6.50 9.28
N PRO A 225 -1.06 7.07 8.56
CA PRO A 225 0.16 6.37 8.20
C PRO A 225 0.90 5.82 9.43
N VAL A 226 1.64 4.74 9.24
CA VAL A 226 2.38 4.08 10.31
C VAL A 226 3.85 3.98 9.93
N LEU A 227 4.74 4.51 10.77
CA LEU A 227 6.18 4.33 10.60
C LEU A 227 6.56 2.94 11.07
N ILE A 228 7.13 2.14 10.16
CA ILE A 228 7.61 0.79 10.41
C ILE A 228 9.13 0.78 10.52
N ARG A 229 9.64 0.18 11.59
CA ARG A 229 11.06 0.00 11.89
C ARG A 229 11.35 -1.47 12.21
N PRO A 230 11.54 -2.32 11.18
CA PRO A 230 11.58 -3.77 11.36
C PRO A 230 12.72 -4.28 12.26
N ARG A 231 13.79 -3.49 12.40
CA ARG A 231 15.00 -3.83 13.17
C ARG A 231 15.00 -3.29 14.60
N GLN A 232 13.90 -2.68 15.06
CA GLN A 232 13.81 -2.03 16.37
C GLN A 232 12.67 -2.62 17.19
N ALA A 233 12.81 -2.63 18.52
CA ALA A 233 11.78 -3.13 19.45
C ALA A 233 10.44 -2.38 19.34
N GLY A 234 10.47 -1.12 18.88
CA GLY A 234 9.30 -0.33 18.50
C GLY A 234 8.96 -0.52 17.02
N LEU A 235 8.51 -1.72 16.65
CA LEU A 235 8.22 -2.10 15.25
C LEU A 235 7.40 -1.07 14.48
N ALA A 236 6.39 -0.49 15.13
CA ALA A 236 5.43 0.40 14.49
C ALA A 236 5.06 1.58 15.37
N ARG A 237 4.84 2.75 14.74
CA ARG A 237 4.32 3.96 15.39
C ARG A 237 3.35 4.68 14.47
N VAL A 238 2.18 5.04 14.97
CA VAL A 238 1.22 5.87 14.22
C VAL A 238 1.77 7.29 14.02
N ALA A 239 1.59 7.83 12.82
CA ALA A 239 1.90 9.21 12.49
C ALA A 239 1.16 10.17 13.42
N GLN A 240 1.86 11.20 13.90
CA GLN A 240 1.23 12.35 14.51
C GLN A 240 0.51 13.18 13.45
N LYS A 241 -0.44 14.03 13.85
CA LYS A 241 -1.23 14.82 12.91
C LYS A 241 -0.39 15.59 11.87
N PRO A 242 0.67 16.34 12.23
CA PRO A 242 1.49 17.04 11.25
C PRO A 242 2.20 16.09 10.26
N GLU A 243 2.68 14.94 10.73
CA GLU A 243 3.30 13.91 9.89
C GLU A 243 2.27 13.31 8.93
N SER A 244 1.07 13.02 9.43
CA SER A 244 -0.04 12.47 8.64
C SER A 244 -0.46 13.43 7.54
N ASP A 245 -0.67 14.72 7.87
CA ASP A 245 -1.08 15.75 6.92
C ASP A 245 -0.03 15.90 5.79
N GLU A 246 1.25 15.87 6.16
CA GLU A 246 2.35 16.00 5.21
C GLU A 246 2.51 14.76 4.31
N ILE A 247 2.41 13.56 4.87
CA ILE A 247 2.43 12.31 4.09
C ILE A 247 1.25 12.28 3.11
N THR A 248 0.04 12.66 3.54
CA THR A 248 -1.13 12.76 2.66
C THR A 248 -0.91 13.78 1.55
N ARG A 249 -0.31 14.93 1.84
CA ARG A 249 0.04 15.95 0.85
C ARG A 249 1.04 15.41 -0.18
N ILE A 250 2.06 14.69 0.26
CA ILE A 250 3.07 14.07 -0.61
C ILE A 250 2.42 13.04 -1.54
N LEU A 251 1.63 12.11 -0.99
CA LEU A 251 0.95 11.07 -1.77
C LEU A 251 -0.05 11.66 -2.78
N THR A 252 -0.81 12.68 -2.37
CA THR A 252 -1.74 13.40 -3.26
C THR A 252 -0.98 14.10 -4.38
N GLY A 253 0.15 14.74 -4.05
CA GLY A 253 1.03 15.38 -5.03
C GLY A 253 1.64 14.38 -6.01
N TYR A 254 2.09 13.22 -5.53
CA TYR A 254 2.58 12.13 -6.38
C TYR A 254 1.49 11.64 -7.33
N LYS A 255 0.30 11.32 -6.81
CA LYS A 255 -0.84 10.86 -7.61
C LYS A 255 -1.23 11.86 -8.69
N ALA A 256 -1.37 13.14 -8.35
CA ALA A 256 -1.68 14.18 -9.33
C ALA A 256 -0.58 14.35 -10.40
N THR A 257 0.69 14.22 -10.00
CA THR A 257 1.84 14.27 -10.94
C THR A 257 1.82 13.05 -11.87
N ARG A 258 1.52 11.86 -11.33
CA ARG A 258 1.40 10.60 -12.08
C ARG A 258 0.26 10.66 -13.09
N GLU A 259 -0.92 11.13 -12.68
CA GLU A 259 -2.08 11.29 -13.57
C GLU A 259 -1.80 12.26 -14.72
N LYS A 260 -1.04 13.34 -14.43
CA LYS A 260 -0.74 14.37 -15.42
C LYS A 260 0.39 13.98 -16.39
N TYR A 261 1.43 13.33 -15.90
CA TYR A 261 2.69 13.15 -16.63
C TYR A 261 3.11 11.70 -16.86
N GLY A 262 2.43 10.73 -16.24
CA GLY A 262 2.83 9.33 -16.21
C GLY A 262 3.72 8.98 -15.01
N GLU A 263 3.92 7.68 -14.81
CA GLU A 263 4.63 7.11 -13.65
C GLU A 263 6.09 7.53 -13.59
N GLU A 264 6.80 7.47 -14.73
CA GLU A 264 8.24 7.67 -14.78
C GLU A 264 8.62 9.11 -14.42
N LEU A 265 7.87 10.10 -14.93
CA LEU A 265 8.13 11.49 -14.61
C LEU A 265 7.67 11.85 -13.18
N ALA A 266 6.59 11.25 -12.68
CA ALA A 266 6.18 11.41 -11.29
C ALA A 266 7.23 10.87 -10.32
N SER A 267 7.77 9.69 -10.60
CA SER A 267 8.90 9.08 -9.88
C SER A 267 10.14 9.99 -9.82
N ILE A 268 10.42 10.74 -10.88
CA ILE A 268 11.55 11.67 -10.92
C ILE A 268 11.26 12.97 -10.15
N LEU A 269 10.06 13.52 -10.30
CA LEU A 269 9.70 14.80 -9.69
C LEU A 269 9.35 14.68 -8.20
N ARG A 270 8.88 13.51 -7.76
CA ARG A 270 8.27 13.30 -6.43
C ARG A 270 8.80 12.06 -5.70
N GLY A 271 9.56 11.18 -6.36
CA GLY A 271 10.15 9.99 -5.76
C GLY A 271 11.44 10.29 -5.00
N HIS A 272 12.37 9.33 -4.98
CA HIS A 272 13.66 9.53 -4.31
C HIS A 272 14.49 10.62 -5.00
N PRO A 273 15.14 11.50 -4.22
CA PRO A 273 16.05 12.50 -4.76
C PRO A 273 17.14 11.87 -5.62
N ILE A 274 17.34 12.41 -6.81
CA ILE A 274 18.35 11.94 -7.76
C ILE A 274 19.65 12.71 -7.48
N PRO A 275 20.73 12.05 -7.04
CA PRO A 275 22.00 12.72 -6.85
C PRO A 275 22.62 13.12 -8.19
N LEU A 276 23.16 14.32 -8.27
CA LEU A 276 23.98 14.76 -9.40
C LEU A 276 25.25 13.90 -9.48
N GLU A 277 25.63 13.54 -10.70
CA GLU A 277 26.88 12.83 -10.98
C GLU A 277 27.93 13.80 -11.51
N GLY A 278 29.08 13.86 -10.83
CA GLY A 278 30.17 14.80 -11.15
C GLY A 278 30.72 14.65 -12.58
N LYS A 279 30.75 13.43 -13.12
CA LYS A 279 31.27 13.16 -14.48
C LYS A 279 30.51 13.92 -15.58
N PHE A 280 29.26 14.29 -15.35
CA PHE A 280 28.44 14.99 -16.34
C PHE A 280 28.28 16.49 -16.05
N GLN A 281 28.95 17.04 -15.02
CA GLN A 281 28.81 18.46 -14.65
C GLN A 281 29.11 19.41 -15.82
N ASN A 282 30.17 19.14 -16.59
CA ASN A 282 30.52 19.95 -17.75
C ASN A 282 29.54 19.80 -18.92
N LEU A 283 28.85 18.66 -19.05
CA LEU A 283 27.87 18.45 -20.12
C LEU A 283 26.56 19.19 -19.80
N ARG A 284 26.08 19.12 -18.55
CA ARG A 284 24.90 19.90 -18.11
C ARG A 284 25.05 21.40 -18.34
N LYS A 285 26.26 21.94 -18.12
CA LYS A 285 26.57 23.36 -18.33
C LYS A 285 26.45 23.81 -19.78
N LYS A 286 26.67 22.91 -20.75
CA LYS A 286 26.68 23.25 -22.17
C LYS A 286 25.30 23.59 -22.74
N ARG A 287 24.22 23.45 -21.96
CA ARG A 287 22.82 23.72 -22.37
C ARG A 287 22.53 23.18 -23.77
N LEU A 288 22.78 21.88 -23.94
CA LEU A 288 22.52 21.20 -25.19
C LEU A 288 21.04 21.28 -25.57
N GLU A 289 20.74 21.09 -26.85
CA GLU A 289 19.38 20.94 -27.35
C GLU A 289 18.64 19.85 -26.55
N PRO A 290 17.38 20.10 -26.13
CA PRO A 290 16.67 19.16 -25.29
C PRO A 290 16.30 17.91 -26.09
N MET A 291 16.59 16.73 -25.52
CA MET A 291 16.08 15.48 -26.08
C MET A 291 14.56 15.43 -25.90
N VAL A 292 13.82 15.05 -26.94
CA VAL A 292 12.37 14.82 -26.83
C VAL A 292 12.10 13.42 -26.30
N LEU A 293 11.34 13.35 -25.20
CA LEU A 293 10.96 12.13 -24.50
C LEU A 293 9.44 12.08 -24.30
N LEU A 294 8.91 10.86 -24.25
CA LEU A 294 7.48 10.57 -24.14
C LEU A 294 7.17 9.82 -22.84
N PRO A 295 5.93 9.85 -22.34
CA PRO A 295 5.47 8.93 -21.30
C PRO A 295 5.82 7.47 -21.65
N GLY A 296 6.29 6.69 -20.67
CA GLY A 296 6.76 5.32 -20.90
C GLY A 296 8.20 5.20 -21.41
N SER A 297 8.96 6.30 -21.56
CA SER A 297 10.39 6.25 -21.97
C SER A 297 11.31 5.54 -20.96
N GLY A 298 10.81 5.19 -19.77
CA GLY A 298 11.56 4.62 -18.67
C GLY A 298 12.20 5.70 -17.78
N ARG A 299 12.21 5.44 -16.47
CA ARG A 299 12.77 6.36 -15.47
C ARG A 299 14.25 6.66 -15.72
N ASP A 300 15.05 5.63 -15.98
CA ASP A 300 16.50 5.79 -16.10
C ASP A 300 16.88 6.64 -17.31
N LYS A 301 16.18 6.50 -18.44
CA LYS A 301 16.39 7.34 -19.62
C LYS A 301 16.11 8.83 -19.36
N LEU A 302 15.07 9.13 -18.60
CA LEU A 302 14.77 10.50 -18.18
C LEU A 302 15.84 11.04 -17.22
N VAL A 303 16.36 10.20 -16.32
CA VAL A 303 17.48 10.57 -15.42
C VAL A 303 18.75 10.83 -16.21
N ASP A 304 19.10 9.96 -17.16
CA ASP A 304 20.28 10.12 -18.02
C ASP A 304 20.20 11.42 -18.81
N ALA A 305 19.03 11.75 -19.37
CA ALA A 305 18.84 13.02 -20.06
C ALA A 305 19.09 14.24 -19.14
N LEU A 306 18.62 14.19 -17.89
CA LEU A 306 18.91 15.25 -16.90
C LEU A 306 20.39 15.28 -16.49
N GLN A 307 21.01 14.12 -16.33
CA GLN A 307 22.41 14.02 -15.96
C GLN A 307 23.32 14.56 -17.06
N GLU A 308 23.06 14.21 -18.32
CA GLU A 308 23.93 14.52 -19.46
C GLU A 308 23.63 15.89 -20.08
N HIS A 309 22.36 16.21 -20.28
CA HIS A 309 21.94 17.43 -20.99
C HIS A 309 21.47 18.54 -20.05
N GLY A 310 21.18 18.21 -18.79
CA GLY A 310 20.62 19.16 -17.82
C GLY A 310 19.14 19.50 -18.06
N ARG A 311 18.57 19.08 -19.19
CA ARG A 311 17.17 19.29 -19.56
C ARG A 311 16.69 18.28 -20.61
N PHE A 312 15.37 18.10 -20.71
CA PHE A 312 14.71 17.40 -21.81
C PHE A 312 13.33 18.00 -22.08
N GLN A 313 12.83 17.80 -23.30
CA GLN A 313 11.45 18.09 -23.66
C GLN A 313 10.60 16.85 -23.42
N PHE A 314 9.44 17.02 -22.80
CA PHE A 314 8.52 15.96 -22.45
C PHE A 314 7.17 16.20 -23.10
N ASP A 315 6.78 15.33 -24.02
CA ASP A 315 5.57 15.47 -24.82
C ASP A 315 4.48 14.53 -24.30
N THR A 316 3.43 15.08 -23.70
CA THR A 316 2.29 14.30 -23.21
C THR A 316 1.13 14.33 -24.20
N PRO A 317 0.59 13.19 -24.65
CA PRO A 317 -0.64 13.17 -25.44
C PRO A 317 -1.84 13.55 -24.56
N GLY A 318 -2.72 14.39 -25.09
CA GLY A 318 -3.97 14.79 -24.45
C GLY A 318 -5.15 14.82 -25.43
N PRO A 319 -6.38 15.07 -24.93
CA PRO A 319 -7.59 15.05 -25.76
C PRO A 319 -7.59 16.05 -26.93
N HIS A 320 -6.78 17.12 -26.81
CA HIS A 320 -6.71 18.21 -27.78
C HIS A 320 -5.35 18.27 -28.52
N GLY A 321 -4.57 17.19 -28.47
CA GLY A 321 -3.24 17.10 -29.08
C GLY A 321 -2.12 16.90 -28.06
N ILE A 322 -0.89 17.11 -28.49
CA ILE A 322 0.30 16.99 -27.65
C ILE A 322 0.49 18.27 -26.84
N THR A 323 0.79 18.12 -25.55
CA THR A 323 1.26 19.21 -24.70
C THR A 323 2.74 18.97 -24.37
N SER A 324 3.59 19.93 -24.72
CA SER A 324 5.03 19.84 -24.51
C SER A 324 5.47 20.58 -23.26
N TYR A 325 6.41 19.99 -22.52
CA TYR A 325 7.01 20.57 -21.33
C TYR A 325 8.52 20.56 -21.43
N ILE A 326 9.22 21.53 -20.83
CA ILE A 326 10.65 21.42 -20.55
C ILE A 326 10.82 21.01 -19.10
N VAL A 327 11.58 19.93 -18.88
CA VAL A 327 12.06 19.51 -17.56
C VAL A 327 13.54 19.84 -17.48
N GLU A 328 13.95 20.62 -16.49
CA GLU A 328 15.33 21.11 -16.37
C GLU A 328 15.88 21.07 -14.95
N VAL A 329 17.19 20.84 -14.84
CA VAL A 329 17.95 20.90 -13.59
C VAL A 329 18.27 22.35 -13.26
N ARG A 330 17.81 22.82 -12.10
CA ARG A 330 18.00 24.18 -11.59
C ARG A 330 19.35 24.43 -10.94
N ASN A 331 20.01 23.37 -10.46
CA ASN A 331 21.30 23.43 -9.79
C ASN A 331 22.39 22.63 -10.56
N PRO A 332 22.61 22.88 -11.87
CA PRO A 332 23.50 22.05 -12.69
C PRO A 332 24.96 22.05 -12.23
N ASP A 333 25.35 23.10 -11.51
CA ASP A 333 26.72 23.34 -11.03
C ASP A 333 26.98 22.81 -9.62
N ALA A 334 25.97 22.26 -8.95
CA ALA A 334 26.12 21.77 -7.58
C ALA A 334 27.13 20.62 -7.49
N PRO A 335 27.76 20.43 -6.31
CA PRO A 335 28.74 19.36 -6.09
C PRO A 335 28.20 17.96 -6.38
N ASP A 336 29.12 17.02 -6.65
CA ASP A 336 28.77 15.60 -6.79
C ASP A 336 27.96 15.10 -5.59
N LYS A 337 26.98 14.22 -5.85
CA LYS A 337 26.03 13.67 -4.89
C LYS A 337 25.00 14.65 -4.30
N THR A 338 25.01 15.92 -4.70
CA THR A 338 23.94 16.85 -4.34
C THR A 338 22.64 16.48 -5.05
N PRO A 339 21.48 16.44 -4.38
CA PRO A 339 20.20 16.20 -5.04
C PRO A 339 19.91 17.20 -6.17
N MET A 340 19.40 16.70 -7.30
CA MET A 340 18.89 17.53 -8.38
C MET A 340 17.66 18.32 -7.92
N HIS A 341 17.65 19.60 -8.24
CA HIS A 341 16.45 20.44 -8.14
C HIS A 341 15.85 20.54 -9.53
N LEU A 342 14.66 19.98 -9.70
CA LEU A 342 14.00 19.90 -11.01
C LEU A 342 12.92 20.95 -11.12
N GLU A 343 12.80 21.54 -12.30
CA GLU A 343 11.65 22.36 -12.65
C GLU A 343 11.01 21.84 -13.94
N ILE A 344 9.68 21.93 -14.00
CA ILE A 344 8.89 21.62 -15.19
C ILE A 344 8.09 22.84 -15.61
N LYS A 345 8.21 23.23 -16.88
CA LYS A 345 7.45 24.35 -17.47
C LYS A 345 6.71 23.88 -18.72
N PRO A 346 5.48 24.35 -18.96
CA PRO A 346 4.86 24.19 -20.28
C PRO A 346 5.68 24.98 -21.31
N LEU A 347 5.86 24.40 -22.51
CA LEU A 347 6.37 25.15 -23.66
C LEU A 347 5.26 26.06 -24.17
N SER A 348 5.54 27.36 -24.27
CA SER A 348 4.63 28.26 -24.97
C SER A 348 4.72 28.03 -26.48
N ARG A 349 3.63 28.32 -27.22
CA ARG A 349 3.63 28.22 -28.70
C ARG A 349 4.74 29.03 -29.38
N ALA A 350 5.21 30.11 -28.75
CA ALA A 350 6.32 30.91 -29.27
C ALA A 350 7.68 30.21 -29.08
N GLU A 351 7.83 29.46 -27.99
CA GLU A 351 9.03 28.66 -27.69
C GLU A 351 9.06 27.36 -28.50
N GLU A 352 7.90 26.76 -28.81
CA GLU A 352 7.81 25.60 -29.73
C GLU A 352 8.38 25.93 -31.11
N VAL A 353 8.12 27.14 -31.63
CA VAL A 353 8.68 27.60 -32.92
C VAL A 353 10.17 27.90 -32.81
N GLY A 354 10.63 28.47 -31.68
CA GLY A 354 12.05 28.75 -31.44
C GLY A 354 12.91 27.50 -31.29
N GLU A 355 12.45 26.50 -30.55
CA GLU A 355 13.14 25.20 -30.36
C GLU A 355 13.04 24.33 -31.64
N SER A 356 11.96 24.45 -32.43
CA SER A 356 11.87 23.85 -33.78
C SER A 356 12.92 24.43 -34.74
N LEU A 357 13.21 25.73 -34.65
CA LEU A 357 14.26 26.36 -35.45
C LEU A 357 15.67 25.94 -34.99
N LEU A 358 15.92 25.81 -33.69
CA LEU A 358 17.21 25.34 -33.16
C LEU A 358 17.47 23.85 -33.49
N SER A 359 16.45 22.99 -33.36
CA SER A 359 16.52 21.59 -33.78
C SER A 359 16.63 21.41 -35.30
N GLY A 360 16.06 22.32 -36.09
CA GLY A 360 16.24 22.39 -37.55
C GLY A 360 17.66 22.78 -37.97
N VAL A 361 18.28 23.73 -37.27
CA VAL A 361 19.67 24.16 -37.53
C VAL A 361 20.68 23.09 -37.14
N ALA A 362 20.45 22.35 -36.05
CA ALA A 362 21.29 21.20 -35.66
C ALA A 362 21.21 20.03 -36.66
N ARG A 363 20.07 19.83 -37.35
CA ARG A 363 19.96 18.86 -38.46
C ARG A 363 20.65 19.33 -39.75
N ALA A 364 20.82 20.64 -39.94
CA ALA A 364 21.47 21.21 -41.13
C ALA A 364 23.00 21.23 -41.02
N HIS A 365 23.56 21.14 -39.81
CA HIS A 365 25.00 21.07 -39.57
C HIS A 365 25.39 19.91 -38.64
N PRO A 366 25.45 18.67 -39.14
CA PRO A 366 26.16 17.59 -38.45
C PRO A 366 27.66 17.89 -38.55
N HIS A 367 28.22 18.58 -37.56
CA HIS A 367 29.67 18.75 -37.49
C HIS A 367 30.32 17.44 -37.02
N PHE A 368 31.03 16.82 -37.99
CA PHE A 368 32.22 15.95 -37.96
C PHE A 368 32.78 15.46 -36.61
#